data_AF-A0A535TXE7-F1
#
_entry.id   AF-A0A535TXE7-F1
#
_cell.length_a   1.000
_cell.length_b   1.000
_cell.length_c   1.000
_cell.angle_alpha   90.00
_cell.angle_beta   90.00
_cell.angle_gamma   90.00
#
_symmetry.space_group_name_H-M   'P 1'
#
loop_
_entity.id
_entity.type
_entity.pdbx_description
1 polymer ?
#
loop_
_entity_poly.entity_id
_entity_poly.type
_entity_poly.pdbx_seq_one_letter_code
_entity_poly.pdbx_strand_id
1 'polypeptide(L)'
;MPRPRYPLALVSTAILVAAASASTVPAVAAPGIAFGVPVVVDPIHTNGEPDIGIDPQGRVFVSGPTGTGTQRSTWFGSVDKGHTFRVISPGPPPSPIVGLTDPPGGGDTDINFDRSGKQYFSDLYALTCLRSATTTDGGATVNQSVYPAGCSGVPGADRQWLAVYDPAPGTPNQSAYTGPRPLIYQEYNNVTTGAQWVKSNALVDPQPGGPGLNYFNAQTAGLSAVTGYSPFGADGYPQIDQTTGKVFQAAGAQNPDGSFSLLLNIGTPNAVGDLTFLDNPTATSPNGDPSKLIHIADHLAYSPDTLFSVLSIDSGRNLFAAWTVGGSGSGVTPSARQTYVSSASAASGWSTWSPATRVSDASTSTGDAVNVFPWIKAGGPGRADAVWYGQNLNADPSGQFNQSWNVFMAQVVYPTTSTGAVTGQAPSVRLVKASPHPSHYNDVCLLGTGCITTQGNRNLADFFAVTIDASGAAQIVYDDTSNGLAQPGFTPANTQLVDHAGAGVITIAQQSAGPPAGSAIRAATRAIP
;
A
#
# COMPACT_ATOMS: atom_id res chain seq x y z
N MET A 1 87.48 -3.91 -55.94
CA MET A 1 86.27 -3.19 -56.42
C MET A 1 85.72 -2.34 -55.28
N PRO A 2 85.79 -1.00 -55.36
CA PRO A 2 85.30 -0.12 -54.31
C PRO A 2 83.80 0.18 -54.50
N ARG A 3 83.00 -0.03 -53.46
CA ARG A 3 81.55 0.25 -53.46
C ARG A 3 81.29 1.74 -53.23
N PRO A 4 80.53 2.44 -54.08
CA PRO A 4 80.15 3.83 -53.86
C PRO A 4 78.84 3.95 -53.06
N ARG A 5 78.76 5.03 -52.28
CA ARG A 5 77.62 5.50 -51.49
C ARG A 5 76.66 6.33 -52.36
N TYR A 6 75.35 6.23 -52.13
CA TYR A 6 74.34 7.24 -52.52
C TYR A 6 73.16 7.25 -51.51
N PRO A 7 72.40 8.36 -51.39
CA PRO A 7 72.01 8.95 -50.11
C PRO A 7 70.54 8.75 -49.69
N LEU A 8 70.26 9.05 -48.41
CA LEU A 8 68.95 9.11 -47.77
C LEU A 8 68.04 10.15 -48.44
N ALA A 9 66.79 9.76 -48.73
CA ALA A 9 65.67 10.67 -48.99
C ALA A 9 64.66 10.55 -47.84
N LEU A 10 64.33 11.69 -47.21
CA LEU A 10 63.24 11.81 -46.24
C LEU A 10 61.89 11.77 -46.96
N VAL A 11 60.97 10.89 -46.52
CA VAL A 11 59.57 10.87 -46.93
C VAL A 11 58.72 11.25 -45.73
N SER A 12 58.01 12.38 -45.82
CA SER A 12 57.02 12.82 -44.83
C SER A 12 55.73 12.01 -44.93
N THR A 13 55.37 11.30 -43.86
CA THR A 13 54.12 10.56 -43.75
C THR A 13 52.98 11.49 -43.35
N ALA A 14 52.00 11.69 -44.22
CA ALA A 14 50.76 12.41 -43.90
C ALA A 14 49.83 11.51 -43.07
N ILE A 15 49.47 11.95 -41.87
CA ILE A 15 48.50 11.28 -41.00
C ILE A 15 47.10 11.67 -41.48
N LEU A 16 46.36 10.73 -42.07
CA LEU A 16 44.92 10.85 -42.29
C LEU A 16 44.18 10.66 -40.96
N VAL A 17 43.59 11.73 -40.45
CA VAL A 17 42.62 11.67 -39.35
C VAL A 17 41.31 11.15 -39.93
N ALA A 18 40.98 9.89 -39.68
CA ALA A 18 39.66 9.34 -39.96
C ALA A 18 38.66 9.91 -38.93
N ALA A 19 37.80 10.83 -39.37
CA ALA A 19 36.66 11.26 -38.60
C ALA A 19 35.66 10.10 -38.49
N ALA A 20 35.62 9.43 -37.34
CA ALA A 20 34.58 8.47 -37.02
C ALA A 20 33.26 9.24 -36.84
N SER A 21 32.40 9.21 -37.85
CA SER A 21 31.00 9.61 -37.71
C SER A 21 30.33 8.65 -36.75
N ALA A 22 30.17 9.05 -35.49
CA ALA A 22 29.36 8.32 -34.53
C ALA A 22 27.91 8.31 -35.04
N SER A 23 27.49 7.20 -35.64
CA SER A 23 26.09 6.94 -35.95
C SER A 23 25.36 6.84 -34.62
N THR A 24 24.71 7.93 -34.20
CA THR A 24 23.77 7.91 -33.08
C THR A 24 22.61 7.00 -33.48
N VAL A 25 22.62 5.75 -33.00
CA VAL A 25 21.42 4.91 -33.01
C VAL A 25 20.36 5.72 -32.27
N PRO A 26 19.18 5.98 -32.88
CA PRO A 26 18.12 6.67 -32.16
C PRO A 26 17.85 5.89 -30.88
N ALA A 27 17.88 6.57 -29.73
CA ALA A 27 17.41 5.97 -28.50
C ALA A 27 15.95 5.56 -28.73
N VAL A 28 15.69 4.27 -28.87
CA VAL A 28 14.32 3.75 -28.84
C VAL A 28 13.76 4.18 -27.50
N ALA A 29 12.72 5.02 -27.52
CA ALA A 29 12.03 5.41 -26.30
C ALA A 29 11.68 4.12 -25.54
N ALA A 30 12.02 4.07 -24.24
CA ALA A 30 11.61 2.94 -23.42
C ALA A 30 10.10 2.72 -23.62
N PRO A 31 9.64 1.48 -23.88
CA PRO A 31 8.23 1.22 -24.11
C PRO A 31 7.41 1.81 -22.97
N GLY A 32 6.28 2.44 -23.32
CA GLY A 32 5.33 2.94 -22.32
C GLY A 32 4.88 1.82 -21.39
N ILE A 33 4.49 2.20 -20.17
CA ILE A 33 3.82 1.26 -19.28
C ILE A 33 2.49 0.87 -19.93
N ALA A 34 2.19 -0.41 -19.96
CA ALA A 34 0.91 -0.93 -20.44
C ALA A 34 0.44 -2.05 -19.51
N PHE A 35 -0.88 -2.25 -19.49
CA PHE A 35 -1.54 -3.30 -18.73
C PHE A 35 -2.19 -4.32 -19.66
N GLY A 36 -2.18 -5.58 -19.23
CA GLY A 36 -2.87 -6.67 -19.92
C GLY A 36 -4.38 -6.60 -19.77
N VAL A 37 -5.07 -7.60 -20.32
CA VAL A 37 -6.50 -7.79 -20.06
C VAL A 37 -6.69 -8.09 -18.57
N PRO A 38 -7.55 -7.36 -17.84
CA PRO A 38 -7.73 -7.60 -16.42
C PRO A 38 -8.27 -9.00 -16.11
N VAL A 39 -7.84 -9.57 -14.98
CA VAL A 39 -8.32 -10.87 -14.49
C VAL A 39 -9.42 -10.65 -13.46
N VAL A 40 -10.55 -11.33 -13.64
CA VAL A 40 -11.62 -11.37 -12.63
C VAL A 40 -11.22 -12.35 -11.53
N VAL A 41 -11.13 -11.85 -10.30
CA VAL A 41 -10.84 -12.66 -9.10
C VAL A 41 -12.09 -13.42 -8.69
N ASP A 42 -13.22 -12.71 -8.59
CA ASP A 42 -14.49 -13.31 -8.23
C ASP A 42 -15.65 -12.55 -8.89
N PRO A 43 -16.49 -13.23 -9.70
CA PRO A 43 -17.68 -12.64 -10.29
C PRO A 43 -18.92 -12.77 -9.40
N ILE A 44 -18.83 -13.41 -8.22
CA ILE A 44 -19.99 -13.78 -7.39
C ILE A 44 -20.10 -12.91 -6.14
N HIS A 45 -19.05 -12.84 -5.31
CA HIS A 45 -19.12 -12.08 -4.06
C HIS A 45 -18.87 -10.60 -4.34
N THR A 46 -19.81 -9.78 -3.88
CA THR A 46 -19.73 -8.32 -3.94
C THR A 46 -18.84 -7.85 -2.81
N ASN A 47 -17.71 -7.23 -3.11
CA ASN A 47 -16.85 -6.63 -2.12
C ASN A 47 -16.55 -5.18 -2.49
N GLY A 48 -16.10 -4.39 -1.51
CA GLY A 48 -15.32 -3.19 -1.75
C GLY A 48 -13.93 -3.34 -1.14
N GLU A 49 -13.13 -2.29 -1.21
CA GLU A 49 -11.81 -2.19 -0.56
C GLU A 49 -10.87 -3.39 -0.74
N PRO A 50 -10.61 -3.83 -1.99
CA PRO A 50 -9.85 -5.04 -2.18
C PRO A 50 -8.37 -4.82 -1.85
N ASP A 51 -7.80 -5.81 -1.14
CA ASP A 51 -6.37 -5.92 -0.85
C ASP A 51 -5.73 -7.03 -1.71
N ILE A 52 -4.42 -6.90 -1.99
CA ILE A 52 -3.66 -7.87 -2.79
C ILE A 52 -2.25 -8.09 -2.23
N GLY A 53 -1.90 -9.38 -2.14
CA GLY A 53 -0.60 -9.85 -1.70
C GLY A 53 0.00 -10.91 -2.61
N ILE A 54 1.32 -10.94 -2.73
CA ILE A 54 2.06 -12.01 -3.42
C ILE A 54 3.06 -12.59 -2.45
N ASP A 55 2.97 -13.88 -2.21
CA ASP A 55 3.89 -14.57 -1.31
C ASP A 55 5.26 -14.86 -1.98
N PRO A 56 6.27 -15.29 -1.21
CA PRO A 56 7.59 -15.63 -1.76
C PRO A 56 7.59 -16.77 -2.80
N GLN A 57 6.52 -17.56 -2.93
CA GLN A 57 6.37 -18.58 -3.97
C GLN A 57 5.70 -18.04 -5.25
N GLY A 58 5.25 -16.79 -5.26
CA GLY A 58 4.56 -16.17 -6.38
C GLY A 58 3.09 -16.54 -6.46
N ARG A 59 2.50 -17.07 -5.38
CA ARG A 59 1.05 -17.24 -5.27
C ARG A 59 0.41 -15.88 -4.95
N VAL A 60 -0.75 -15.63 -5.53
CA VAL A 60 -1.45 -14.34 -5.42
C VAL A 60 -2.66 -14.49 -4.50
N PHE A 61 -2.84 -13.57 -3.57
CA PHE A 61 -3.94 -13.56 -2.62
C PHE A 61 -4.66 -12.24 -2.71
N VAL A 62 -5.98 -12.30 -2.62
CA VAL A 62 -6.85 -11.13 -2.66
C VAL A 62 -7.87 -11.25 -1.55
N SER A 63 -8.26 -10.15 -0.96
CA SER A 63 -9.39 -10.11 -0.03
C SER A 63 -10.22 -8.87 -0.25
N GLY A 64 -11.41 -8.85 0.31
CA GLY A 64 -12.23 -7.64 0.41
C GLY A 64 -13.45 -7.86 1.30
N PRO A 65 -13.91 -6.82 2.02
CA PRO A 65 -15.16 -6.84 2.75
C PRO A 65 -16.40 -6.85 1.85
N THR A 66 -17.37 -7.70 2.18
CA THR A 66 -18.76 -7.61 1.67
C THR A 66 -19.59 -6.59 2.49
N GLY A 67 -19.00 -5.98 3.51
CA GLY A 67 -19.58 -4.88 4.26
C GLY A 67 -20.04 -5.25 5.67
N THR A 68 -19.99 -4.26 6.56
CA THR A 68 -20.21 -4.45 8.01
C THR A 68 -21.62 -4.90 8.36
N GLY A 69 -22.61 -4.57 7.52
CA GLY A 69 -24.00 -5.00 7.68
C GLY A 69 -24.24 -6.47 7.33
N THR A 70 -23.42 -7.07 6.46
CA THR A 70 -23.48 -8.51 6.14
C THR A 70 -22.57 -9.34 7.03
N GLN A 71 -21.59 -8.69 7.66
CA GLN A 71 -20.58 -9.24 8.54
C GLN A 71 -19.69 -10.31 7.88
N ARG A 72 -19.36 -10.09 6.60
CA ARG A 72 -18.60 -11.04 5.78
C ARG A 72 -17.50 -10.34 5.02
N SER A 73 -16.37 -11.01 4.92
CA SER A 73 -15.29 -10.66 4.00
C SER A 73 -14.84 -11.91 3.29
N THR A 74 -14.35 -11.73 2.07
CA THR A 74 -13.84 -12.82 1.26
C THR A 74 -12.31 -12.81 1.26
N TRP A 75 -11.74 -14.00 1.12
CA TRP A 75 -10.31 -14.22 0.97
C TRP A 75 -10.11 -15.23 -0.15
N PHE A 76 -9.23 -14.92 -1.10
CA PHE A 76 -9.00 -15.71 -2.31
C PHE A 76 -7.54 -16.05 -2.45
N GLY A 77 -7.26 -17.22 -3.01
CA GLY A 77 -5.92 -17.66 -3.35
C GLY A 77 -5.81 -18.12 -4.80
N SER A 78 -4.71 -17.75 -5.43
CA SER A 78 -4.28 -18.24 -6.74
C SER A 78 -2.93 -18.93 -6.61
N VAL A 79 -2.84 -20.15 -7.14
CA VAL A 79 -1.60 -20.93 -7.21
C VAL A 79 -0.98 -20.92 -8.61
N ASP A 80 -1.58 -20.19 -9.55
CA ASP A 80 -1.20 -20.10 -10.96
C ASP A 80 -0.83 -18.67 -11.37
N LYS A 81 -0.23 -17.91 -10.45
CA LYS A 81 0.26 -16.54 -10.66
C LYS A 81 -0.83 -15.50 -10.96
N GLY A 82 -2.02 -15.69 -10.40
CA GLY A 82 -3.14 -14.76 -10.52
C GLY A 82 -4.00 -14.98 -11.76
N HIS A 83 -3.95 -16.17 -12.39
CA HIS A 83 -4.81 -16.48 -13.55
C HIS A 83 -6.17 -17.04 -13.13
N THR A 84 -6.21 -17.83 -12.07
CA THR A 84 -7.46 -18.35 -11.48
C THR A 84 -7.42 -18.25 -9.96
N PHE A 85 -8.61 -18.01 -9.37
CA PHE A 85 -8.76 -17.81 -7.94
C PHE A 85 -9.79 -18.80 -7.36
N ARG A 86 -9.54 -19.18 -6.10
CA ARG A 86 -10.48 -19.93 -5.29
C ARG A 86 -10.70 -19.21 -3.97
N VAL A 87 -11.91 -19.31 -3.42
CA VAL A 87 -12.19 -18.85 -2.07
C VAL A 87 -11.38 -19.69 -1.07
N ILE A 88 -10.76 -19.02 -0.12
CA ILE A 88 -10.12 -19.57 1.07
C ILE A 88 -11.12 -19.41 2.21
N SER A 89 -11.49 -20.52 2.85
CA SER A 89 -12.43 -20.50 3.96
C SER A 89 -11.91 -21.35 5.12
N PRO A 90 -11.95 -20.83 6.35
CA PRO A 90 -11.66 -21.61 7.54
C PRO A 90 -12.83 -22.52 7.90
N GLY A 91 -12.49 -23.74 8.34
CA GLY A 91 -13.48 -24.75 8.73
C GLY A 91 -13.60 -25.90 7.73
N PRO A 92 -14.65 -26.72 7.83
CA PRO A 92 -14.84 -27.85 6.93
C PRO A 92 -15.05 -27.39 5.49
N PRO A 93 -14.70 -28.21 4.48
CA PRO A 93 -14.96 -27.90 3.09
C PRO A 93 -16.44 -27.52 2.87
N PRO A 94 -16.73 -26.56 1.96
CA PRO A 94 -18.10 -26.17 1.65
C PRO A 94 -18.96 -27.37 1.26
N SER A 95 -20.20 -27.41 1.76
CA SER A 95 -21.20 -28.41 1.37
C SER A 95 -22.09 -27.83 0.27
N PRO A 96 -22.49 -28.61 -0.75
CA PRO A 96 -23.48 -28.16 -1.74
C PRO A 96 -24.82 -27.71 -1.14
N ILE A 97 -25.12 -28.14 0.09
CA ILE A 97 -26.38 -27.83 0.80
C ILE A 97 -26.29 -26.53 1.59
N VAL A 98 -25.16 -26.31 2.29
CA VAL A 98 -24.98 -25.19 3.24
C VAL A 98 -24.18 -24.05 2.62
N GLY A 99 -23.44 -24.34 1.55
CA GLY A 99 -22.48 -23.42 0.94
C GLY A 99 -21.26 -23.21 1.84
N LEU A 100 -20.71 -22.01 1.72
CA LEU A 100 -19.62 -21.48 2.55
C LEU A 100 -20.21 -21.00 3.88
N THR A 101 -19.64 -21.43 5.01
CA THR A 101 -19.96 -20.81 6.31
C THR A 101 -18.91 -19.74 6.57
N ASP A 102 -19.27 -18.49 6.31
CA ASP A 102 -18.34 -17.38 6.50
C ASP A 102 -18.15 -17.09 7.99
N PRO A 103 -16.90 -17.03 8.47
CA PRO A 103 -16.64 -16.48 9.80
C PRO A 103 -16.98 -14.98 9.83
N PRO A 104 -17.29 -14.44 11.02
CA PRO A 104 -17.56 -13.02 11.21
C PRO A 104 -16.44 -12.13 10.62
N GLY A 105 -16.83 -11.02 9.99
CA GLY A 105 -15.93 -10.04 9.36
C GLY A 105 -16.67 -8.82 8.81
N GLY A 106 -16.16 -8.25 7.71
CA GLY A 106 -16.89 -7.35 6.80
C GLY A 106 -16.59 -5.87 6.89
N GLY A 107 -15.68 -5.44 7.76
CA GLY A 107 -15.22 -4.04 7.77
C GLY A 107 -14.10 -3.81 6.76
N ASP A 108 -12.85 -4.04 7.16
CA ASP A 108 -11.64 -3.90 6.34
C ASP A 108 -10.90 -5.25 6.35
N THR A 109 -10.08 -5.52 5.34
CA THR A 109 -9.20 -6.72 5.32
C THR A 109 -7.75 -6.35 5.02
N ASP A 110 -6.81 -7.12 5.57
CA ASP A 110 -5.39 -7.01 5.25
C ASP A 110 -4.70 -8.38 5.18
N ILE A 111 -3.75 -8.51 4.25
CA ILE A 111 -2.97 -9.72 4.01
C ILE A 111 -1.46 -9.40 4.10
N ASN A 112 -0.73 -10.21 4.88
CA ASN A 112 0.73 -10.14 4.92
C ASN A 112 1.39 -11.52 5.01
N PHE A 113 2.71 -11.60 4.81
CA PHE A 113 3.44 -12.85 4.63
C PHE A 113 4.76 -12.89 5.40
N ASP A 114 5.16 -14.07 5.86
CA ASP A 114 6.55 -14.34 6.25
C ASP A 114 7.35 -14.91 5.08
N ARG A 115 8.67 -15.07 5.25
CA ARG A 115 9.55 -15.59 4.18
C ARG A 115 9.31 -17.05 3.85
N SER A 116 8.66 -17.81 4.72
CA SER A 116 8.26 -19.18 4.42
C SER A 116 7.06 -19.24 3.46
N GLY A 117 6.36 -18.12 3.28
CA GLY A 117 5.10 -18.04 2.55
C GLY A 117 3.90 -18.43 3.41
N LYS A 118 4.06 -18.44 4.73
CA LYS A 118 2.92 -18.41 5.64
C LYS A 118 2.24 -17.06 5.51
N GLN A 119 0.92 -17.10 5.51
CA GLN A 119 0.05 -15.96 5.29
C GLN A 119 -0.65 -15.62 6.59
N TYR A 120 -0.82 -14.33 6.80
CA TYR A 120 -1.55 -13.72 7.89
C TYR A 120 -2.67 -12.89 7.28
N PHE A 121 -3.87 -13.09 7.78
CA PHE A 121 -5.06 -12.41 7.33
C PHE A 121 -5.74 -11.79 8.54
N SER A 122 -6.14 -10.53 8.43
CA SER A 122 -6.88 -9.82 9.48
C SER A 122 -8.13 -9.17 8.89
N ASP A 123 -9.25 -9.28 9.60
CA ASP A 123 -10.56 -8.81 9.11
C ASP A 123 -11.41 -8.22 10.23
N LEU A 124 -11.89 -7.00 9.99
CA LEU A 124 -12.67 -6.24 10.94
C LEU A 124 -14.08 -6.81 11.07
N TYR A 125 -14.48 -7.16 12.28
CA TYR A 125 -15.84 -7.56 12.58
C TYR A 125 -16.60 -6.45 13.29
N ALA A 126 -17.52 -5.81 12.54
CA ALA A 126 -18.56 -4.90 13.04
C ALA A 126 -18.06 -3.85 14.05
N LEU A 127 -16.93 -3.20 13.77
CA LEU A 127 -16.27 -2.22 14.65
C LEU A 127 -15.99 -2.73 16.08
N THR A 128 -15.99 -4.05 16.29
CA THR A 128 -15.96 -4.67 17.62
C THR A 128 -14.63 -5.35 17.92
N CYS A 129 -14.17 -6.17 16.98
CA CYS A 129 -12.99 -7.02 17.11
C CYS A 129 -12.48 -7.41 15.71
N LEU A 130 -11.43 -8.20 15.66
CA LEU A 130 -10.68 -8.59 14.48
C LEU A 130 -10.62 -10.12 14.41
N ARG A 131 -11.02 -10.68 13.28
CA ARG A 131 -10.69 -12.06 12.93
C ARG A 131 -9.22 -12.10 12.52
N SER A 132 -8.45 -13.02 13.09
CA SER A 132 -7.09 -13.31 12.65
C SER A 132 -7.03 -14.73 12.10
N ALA A 133 -6.50 -14.91 10.90
CA ALA A 133 -6.39 -16.22 10.27
C ALA A 133 -5.01 -16.45 9.64
N THR A 134 -4.62 -17.72 9.56
CA THR A 134 -3.34 -18.12 8.97
C THR A 134 -3.46 -19.35 8.09
N THR A 135 -2.61 -19.41 7.06
CA THR A 135 -2.40 -20.60 6.23
C THR A 135 -0.95 -20.72 5.82
N THR A 136 -0.45 -21.94 5.71
CA THR A 136 0.91 -22.27 5.22
C THR A 136 0.87 -22.97 3.86
N ASP A 137 -0.30 -23.38 3.38
CA ASP A 137 -0.49 -24.24 2.20
C ASP A 137 -1.35 -23.55 1.13
N GLY A 138 -1.39 -22.22 1.14
CA GLY A 138 -2.11 -21.43 0.14
C GLY A 138 -3.62 -21.46 0.32
N GLY A 139 -4.09 -21.72 1.55
CA GLY A 139 -5.50 -21.76 1.93
C GLY A 139 -6.15 -23.14 1.75
N ALA A 140 -5.38 -24.23 1.69
CA ALA A 140 -5.94 -25.59 1.71
C ALA A 140 -6.33 -26.00 3.14
N THR A 141 -5.57 -25.54 4.13
CA THR A 141 -5.92 -25.54 5.55
C THR A 141 -5.76 -24.14 6.11
N VAL A 142 -6.70 -23.76 6.97
CA VAL A 142 -6.75 -22.42 7.59
C VAL A 142 -7.03 -22.58 9.07
N ASN A 143 -6.24 -21.89 9.88
CA ASN A 143 -6.52 -21.71 11.30
C ASN A 143 -7.02 -20.28 11.51
N GLN A 144 -7.90 -20.08 12.48
CA GLN A 144 -8.42 -18.76 12.80
C GLN A 144 -8.62 -18.59 14.30
N SER A 145 -8.58 -17.34 14.73
CA SER A 145 -8.90 -16.88 16.07
C SER A 145 -9.58 -15.52 15.98
N VAL A 146 -9.96 -14.97 17.13
CA VAL A 146 -10.64 -13.69 17.23
C VAL A 146 -9.98 -12.86 18.33
N TYR A 147 -9.54 -11.66 17.95
CA TYR A 147 -8.81 -10.74 18.79
C TYR A 147 -9.50 -9.37 18.85
N PRO A 148 -9.50 -8.65 19.97
CA PRO A 148 -9.16 -9.10 21.32
C PRO A 148 -10.31 -9.87 21.99
N ALA A 149 -9.95 -10.78 22.91
CA ALA A 149 -10.85 -11.43 23.85
C ALA A 149 -12.13 -12.07 23.25
N GLY A 150 -12.08 -12.59 22.02
CA GLY A 150 -13.25 -13.19 21.36
C GLY A 150 -14.43 -12.21 21.20
N CYS A 151 -14.14 -10.91 21.06
CA CYS A 151 -15.10 -9.80 20.95
C CYS A 151 -15.85 -9.43 22.24
N SER A 152 -15.60 -10.09 23.37
CA SER A 152 -16.33 -9.80 24.61
C SER A 152 -15.68 -8.67 25.42
N GLY A 153 -16.44 -7.61 25.71
CA GLY A 153 -16.07 -6.57 26.68
C GLY A 153 -14.97 -5.60 26.23
N VAL A 154 -14.72 -5.50 24.93
CA VAL A 154 -13.70 -4.63 24.33
C VAL A 154 -14.39 -3.41 23.72
N PRO A 155 -13.85 -2.19 23.89
CA PRO A 155 -14.51 -0.98 23.40
C PRO A 155 -14.69 -0.88 21.87
N GLY A 156 -14.24 -1.84 21.07
CA GLY A 156 -14.30 -1.84 19.61
C GLY A 156 -12.92 -1.83 18.95
N ALA A 157 -12.88 -2.14 17.66
CA ALA A 157 -11.70 -2.13 16.79
C ALA A 157 -12.08 -1.50 15.44
N ASP A 158 -11.16 -0.86 14.75
CA ASP A 158 -11.35 -0.27 13.43
C ASP A 158 -9.99 -0.23 12.70
N ARG A 159 -9.98 -0.32 11.36
CA ARG A 159 -8.79 -0.20 10.51
C ARG A 159 -7.57 -0.99 10.99
N GLN A 160 -7.57 -2.31 10.81
CA GLN A 160 -6.44 -3.16 11.18
C GLN A 160 -5.45 -3.41 10.06
N TRP A 161 -4.17 -3.40 10.40
CA TRP A 161 -3.09 -3.62 9.45
C TRP A 161 -1.95 -4.45 10.04
N LEU A 162 -1.24 -5.18 9.20
CA LEU A 162 -0.21 -6.15 9.55
C LEU A 162 1.16 -5.67 9.09
N ALA A 163 2.17 -5.85 9.95
CA ALA A 163 3.57 -5.66 9.59
C ALA A 163 4.42 -6.83 10.10
N VAL A 164 5.12 -7.52 9.18
CA VAL A 164 5.88 -8.74 9.51
C VAL A 164 7.39 -8.47 9.53
N TYR A 165 8.01 -8.69 10.68
CA TYR A 165 9.47 -8.72 10.83
C TYR A 165 9.98 -10.15 10.65
N ASP A 166 10.57 -10.42 9.50
CA ASP A 166 11.22 -11.70 9.18
C ASP A 166 12.39 -11.46 8.22
N PRO A 167 13.49 -10.84 8.69
CA PRO A 167 14.63 -10.52 7.83
C PRO A 167 15.24 -11.78 7.19
N ALA A 168 15.63 -11.64 5.93
CA ALA A 168 16.32 -12.70 5.21
C ALA A 168 17.72 -12.98 5.81
N PRO A 169 18.26 -14.21 5.64
CA PRO A 169 19.63 -14.49 6.01
C PRO A 169 20.59 -13.50 5.33
N GLY A 170 21.50 -12.92 6.13
CA GLY A 170 22.45 -11.92 5.64
C GLY A 170 21.95 -10.47 5.67
N THR A 171 20.66 -10.22 5.97
CA THR A 171 20.21 -8.86 6.31
C THR A 171 20.99 -8.37 7.53
N PRO A 172 21.59 -7.16 7.49
CA PRO A 172 22.27 -6.59 8.65
C PRO A 172 21.31 -6.54 9.85
N ASN A 173 21.69 -7.12 10.98
CA ASN A 173 20.85 -7.09 12.16
C ASN A 173 21.17 -5.84 13.00
N GLN A 174 20.33 -4.82 12.87
CA GLN A 174 20.39 -3.60 13.69
C GLN A 174 19.17 -3.48 14.63
N SER A 175 18.33 -4.51 14.67
CA SER A 175 17.20 -4.55 15.58
C SER A 175 17.65 -4.95 16.99
N ALA A 176 17.07 -4.31 18.00
CA ALA A 176 17.23 -4.77 19.37
C ALA A 176 16.45 -6.07 19.63
N TYR A 177 15.47 -6.43 18.79
CA TYR A 177 14.64 -7.61 18.97
C TYR A 177 15.46 -8.91 18.91
N THR A 178 15.33 -9.73 19.96
CA THR A 178 16.07 -10.99 20.13
C THR A 178 15.16 -12.23 20.19
N GLY A 179 13.84 -12.04 20.11
CA GLY A 179 12.87 -13.14 20.17
C GLY A 179 12.72 -13.91 18.85
N PRO A 180 11.83 -14.92 18.81
CA PRO A 180 11.62 -15.73 17.62
C PRO A 180 11.06 -14.95 16.43
N ARG A 181 11.50 -15.34 15.24
CA ARG A 181 11.00 -14.83 13.96
C ARG A 181 10.15 -15.91 13.27
N PRO A 182 9.09 -15.55 12.53
CA PRO A 182 8.60 -14.18 12.30
C PRO A 182 8.02 -13.53 13.55
N LEU A 183 8.18 -12.20 13.67
CA LEU A 183 7.47 -11.36 14.61
C LEU A 183 6.43 -10.55 13.82
N ILE A 184 5.16 -10.80 14.08
CA ILE A 184 4.04 -10.18 13.39
C ILE A 184 3.51 -9.08 14.30
N TYR A 185 3.50 -7.85 13.82
CA TYR A 185 2.72 -6.79 14.42
C TYR A 185 1.36 -6.70 13.75
N GLN A 186 0.34 -6.41 14.55
CA GLN A 186 -0.94 -5.95 14.07
C GLN A 186 -1.22 -4.62 14.75
N GLU A 187 -1.53 -3.63 13.93
CA GLU A 187 -2.01 -2.34 14.36
C GLU A 187 -3.51 -2.28 14.13
N TYR A 188 -4.23 -1.57 15.00
CA TYR A 188 -5.65 -1.27 14.82
C TYR A 188 -6.04 -0.07 15.67
N ASN A 189 -7.07 0.64 15.26
CA ASN A 189 -7.64 1.71 16.04
C ASN A 189 -8.66 1.16 17.04
N ASN A 190 -8.44 1.36 18.35
CA ASN A 190 -9.50 1.13 19.32
C ASN A 190 -10.43 2.34 19.34
N VAL A 191 -11.72 2.15 19.06
CA VAL A 191 -12.67 3.26 18.90
C VAL A 191 -12.89 4.11 20.17
N THR A 192 -12.34 3.71 21.32
CA THR A 192 -12.34 4.51 22.56
C THR A 192 -10.95 5.03 22.94
N THR A 193 -9.88 4.25 22.70
CA THR A 193 -8.53 4.57 23.20
C THR A 193 -7.52 4.96 22.12
N GLY A 194 -7.92 4.97 20.84
CA GLY A 194 -7.05 5.29 19.72
C GLY A 194 -6.15 4.12 19.30
N ALA A 195 -5.11 4.42 18.50
CA ALA A 195 -4.17 3.45 17.93
C ALA A 195 -3.66 2.43 18.94
N GLN A 196 -3.71 1.15 18.58
CA GLN A 196 -3.20 0.03 19.34
C GLN A 196 -2.26 -0.82 18.50
N TRP A 197 -1.07 -1.09 19.05
CA TRP A 197 -0.12 -2.04 18.49
C TRP A 197 -0.05 -3.31 19.32
N VAL A 198 -0.19 -4.44 18.66
CA VAL A 198 -0.11 -5.78 19.25
C VAL A 198 0.83 -6.65 18.44
N LYS A 199 1.34 -7.73 19.02
CA LYS A 199 2.33 -8.62 18.40
C LYS A 199 2.04 -10.09 18.60
N SER A 200 2.51 -10.90 17.65
CA SER A 200 2.49 -12.35 17.66
C SER A 200 3.84 -12.93 17.23
N ASN A 201 4.28 -14.00 17.88
CA ASN A 201 5.46 -14.80 17.55
C ASN A 201 5.32 -16.16 18.25
N ALA A 202 6.23 -17.10 17.97
CA ALA A 202 6.13 -18.47 18.48
C ALA A 202 6.17 -18.61 20.03
N LEU A 203 6.64 -17.59 20.77
CA LEU A 203 6.57 -17.61 22.25
C LEU A 203 5.20 -17.22 22.78
N VAL A 204 4.54 -16.25 22.13
CA VAL A 204 3.26 -15.70 22.59
C VAL A 204 2.06 -16.43 21.99
N ASP A 205 2.23 -17.04 20.83
CA ASP A 205 1.19 -17.80 20.12
C ASP A 205 1.69 -19.21 19.73
N PRO A 206 1.82 -20.12 20.72
CA PRO A 206 2.34 -21.47 20.50
C PRO A 206 1.28 -22.45 19.98
N GLN A 207 0.05 -22.00 19.72
CA GLN A 207 -1.06 -22.88 19.31
C GLN A 207 -0.86 -23.40 17.88
N PRO A 208 -1.50 -24.52 17.50
CA PRO A 208 -1.52 -24.96 16.11
C PRO A 208 -1.99 -23.85 15.18
N GLY A 209 -1.25 -23.63 14.08
CA GLY A 209 -1.50 -22.51 13.16
C GLY A 209 -0.89 -21.17 13.59
N GLY A 210 -0.40 -21.04 14.82
CA GLY A 210 0.38 -19.89 15.29
C GLY A 210 1.81 -19.86 14.68
N PRO A 211 2.53 -18.72 14.76
CA PRO A 211 2.05 -17.42 15.24
C PRO A 211 1.11 -16.72 14.25
N GLY A 212 0.47 -15.63 14.66
CA GLY A 212 -0.44 -14.81 13.84
C GLY A 212 -1.93 -15.06 14.08
N LEU A 213 -2.30 -15.85 15.10
CA LEU A 213 -3.68 -16.05 15.53
C LEU A 213 -3.97 -15.31 16.83
N ASN A 214 -3.03 -15.35 17.77
CA ASN A 214 -3.16 -14.67 19.06
C ASN A 214 -2.13 -13.55 19.17
N TYR A 215 -2.57 -12.42 19.70
CA TYR A 215 -1.77 -11.21 19.82
C TYR A 215 -1.74 -10.71 21.27
N PHE A 216 -0.62 -10.07 21.63
CA PHE A 216 -0.41 -9.43 22.92
C PHE A 216 0.00 -7.99 22.72
N ASN A 217 -0.25 -7.14 23.71
CA ASN A 217 0.16 -5.73 23.64
C ASN A 217 1.65 -5.62 23.26
N ALA A 218 1.92 -4.76 22.28
CA ALA A 218 3.25 -4.49 21.80
C ALA A 218 3.71 -3.08 22.15
N GLN A 219 3.00 -2.33 22.99
CA GLN A 219 3.38 -0.98 23.36
C GLN A 219 4.09 -0.95 24.72
N THR A 220 5.31 -0.41 24.74
CA THR A 220 6.02 -0.09 25.97
C THR A 220 5.62 1.32 26.40
N ALA A 221 4.67 1.45 27.31
CA ALA A 221 4.40 2.74 27.94
C ALA A 221 5.40 2.93 29.10
N GLY A 222 6.44 3.72 28.84
CA GLY A 222 7.46 4.13 29.81
C GLY A 222 6.88 5.05 30.89
N LEU A 223 7.35 4.82 32.14
CA LEU A 223 6.73 5.20 33.43
C LEU A 223 5.30 4.66 33.60
N SER A 224 5.24 3.32 33.67
CA SER A 224 4.09 2.50 34.06
C SER A 224 2.83 2.76 33.26
N ALA A 225 2.77 2.22 32.03
CA ALA A 225 1.52 1.99 31.30
C ALA A 225 0.53 3.14 31.41
N VAL A 226 0.90 4.33 30.92
CA VAL A 226 0.02 5.50 30.96
C VAL A 226 -1.28 5.15 30.27
N THR A 227 -2.32 4.92 31.07
CA THR A 227 -3.70 4.79 30.62
C THR A 227 -4.05 6.06 29.84
N GLY A 228 -4.42 5.92 28.56
CA GLY A 228 -4.89 7.04 27.74
C GLY A 228 -3.91 7.59 26.70
N TYR A 229 -2.75 6.97 26.49
CA TYR A 229 -1.89 7.26 25.32
C TYR A 229 -2.20 6.31 24.15
N SER A 230 -2.27 6.87 22.94
CA SER A 230 -2.22 6.13 21.68
C SER A 230 -1.17 6.77 20.76
N PRO A 231 -0.31 5.98 20.11
CA PRO A 231 0.63 6.50 19.11
C PRO A 231 -0.11 7.19 17.97
N PHE A 232 0.43 8.30 17.49
CA PHE A 232 -0.06 8.96 16.29
C PHE A 232 0.07 8.04 15.06
N GLY A 233 -0.97 8.01 14.21
CA GLY A 233 -0.94 7.37 12.90
C GLY A 233 -1.86 6.17 12.68
N ALA A 234 -2.87 5.96 13.53
CA ALA A 234 -3.74 4.76 13.58
C ALA A 234 -4.44 4.35 12.27
N ASP A 235 -4.51 5.27 11.31
CA ASP A 235 -5.26 5.07 10.08
C ASP A 235 -4.36 4.73 8.89
N GLY A 236 -3.02 4.79 9.01
CA GLY A 236 -2.11 4.56 7.88
C GLY A 236 -1.62 3.10 7.76
N TYR A 237 -1.54 2.58 6.52
CA TYR A 237 -0.94 1.27 6.23
C TYR A 237 0.52 1.21 6.72
N PRO A 238 0.83 0.45 7.78
CA PRO A 238 2.12 0.48 8.42
C PRO A 238 3.17 -0.23 7.58
N GLN A 239 4.43 0.19 7.72
CA GLN A 239 5.57 -0.48 7.11
C GLN A 239 6.60 -0.88 8.16
N ILE A 240 7.49 -1.81 7.82
CA ILE A 240 8.55 -2.26 8.71
C ILE A 240 9.90 -2.42 7.99
N ASP A 241 10.96 -1.85 8.57
CA ASP A 241 12.32 -2.01 8.04
C ASP A 241 12.93 -3.32 8.53
N GLN A 242 13.22 -4.24 7.62
CA GLN A 242 13.77 -5.56 7.95
C GLN A 242 15.18 -5.49 8.59
N THR A 243 15.90 -4.38 8.47
CA THR A 243 17.22 -4.20 9.09
C THR A 243 17.11 -3.84 10.57
N THR A 244 16.21 -2.91 10.93
CA THR A 244 16.10 -2.36 12.29
C THR A 244 14.90 -2.89 13.08
N GLY A 245 13.91 -3.48 12.41
CA GLY A 245 12.62 -3.84 12.99
C GLY A 245 11.75 -2.63 13.36
N LYS A 246 12.15 -1.41 12.98
CA LYS A 246 11.34 -0.21 13.19
C LYS A 246 10.07 -0.27 12.33
N VAL A 247 8.94 0.08 12.93
CA VAL A 247 7.66 0.23 12.25
C VAL A 247 7.39 1.70 11.94
N PHE A 248 6.66 1.97 10.87
CA PHE A 248 6.35 3.29 10.36
C PHE A 248 4.85 3.45 10.18
N GLN A 249 4.30 4.59 10.60
CA GLN A 249 2.93 5.03 10.29
C GLN A 249 2.93 6.50 9.94
N ALA A 250 2.03 6.90 9.05
CA ALA A 250 1.82 8.29 8.71
C ALA A 250 0.34 8.63 8.66
N ALA A 251 0.00 9.85 9.08
CA ALA A 251 -1.35 10.40 9.01
C ALA A 251 -1.29 11.93 8.96
N GLY A 252 -2.39 12.54 8.53
CA GLY A 252 -2.60 13.98 8.55
C GLY A 252 -2.85 14.52 9.96
N ALA A 253 -2.39 15.75 10.20
CA ALA A 253 -2.70 16.52 11.38
C ALA A 253 -3.12 17.94 10.97
N GLN A 254 -4.17 18.47 11.59
CA GLN A 254 -4.57 19.85 11.40
C GLN A 254 -3.72 20.78 12.28
N ASN A 255 -3.16 21.81 11.68
CA ASN A 255 -2.36 22.82 12.34
C ASN A 255 -3.23 23.92 12.97
N PRO A 256 -2.74 24.65 13.99
CA PRO A 256 -3.49 25.74 14.62
C PRO A 256 -3.86 26.89 13.68
N ASP A 257 -3.13 27.05 12.57
CA ASP A 257 -3.40 28.06 11.53
C ASP A 257 -4.45 27.60 10.51
N GLY A 258 -5.01 26.40 10.67
CA GLY A 258 -6.00 25.80 9.78
C GLY A 258 -5.42 25.05 8.59
N SER A 259 -4.09 25.11 8.36
CA SER A 259 -3.42 24.25 7.39
C SER A 259 -3.29 22.81 7.91
N PHE A 260 -2.77 21.92 7.09
CA PHE A 260 -2.53 20.52 7.46
C PHE A 260 -1.07 20.13 7.20
N SER A 261 -0.60 19.17 7.99
CA SER A 261 0.69 18.50 7.79
C SER A 261 0.47 17.00 7.66
N LEU A 262 1.30 16.33 6.87
CA LEU A 262 1.43 14.88 6.85
C LEU A 262 2.63 14.51 7.74
N LEU A 263 2.39 13.74 8.79
CA LEU A 263 3.39 13.43 9.82
C LEU A 263 3.69 11.93 9.86
N LEU A 264 4.95 11.58 10.12
CA LEU A 264 5.46 10.23 10.30
C LEU A 264 5.75 9.97 11.79
N ASN A 265 5.28 8.82 12.27
CA ASN A 265 5.68 8.25 13.55
C ASN A 265 6.51 6.98 13.34
N ILE A 266 7.48 6.73 14.21
CA ILE A 266 8.39 5.57 14.13
C ILE A 266 8.37 4.80 15.45
N GLY A 267 7.87 3.56 15.42
CA GLY A 267 7.94 2.64 16.54
C GLY A 267 9.25 1.86 16.54
N THR A 268 10.01 1.92 17.62
CA THR A 268 11.28 1.20 17.77
C THR A 268 11.12 -0.01 18.69
N PRO A 269 11.45 -1.24 18.24
CA PRO A 269 11.31 -2.43 19.07
C PRO A 269 12.43 -2.54 20.11
N ASN A 270 12.08 -3.02 21.31
CA ASN A 270 13.01 -3.47 22.34
C ASN A 270 13.37 -4.97 22.15
N ALA A 271 14.10 -5.55 23.10
CA ALA A 271 14.56 -6.95 23.04
C ALA A 271 13.46 -8.01 22.92
N VAL A 272 12.27 -7.73 23.47
CA VAL A 272 11.10 -8.61 23.42
C VAL A 272 10.07 -8.20 22.36
N GLY A 273 10.35 -7.12 21.62
CA GLY A 273 9.53 -6.61 20.53
C GLY A 273 8.41 -5.66 20.98
N ASP A 274 8.47 -5.10 22.19
CA ASP A 274 7.61 -3.95 22.50
C ASP A 274 8.17 -2.71 21.81
N LEU A 275 7.27 -1.85 21.34
CA LEU A 275 7.52 -0.65 20.58
C LEU A 275 7.54 0.57 21.51
N THR A 276 8.47 1.48 21.25
CA THR A 276 8.44 2.86 21.74
C THR A 276 8.40 3.79 20.53
N PHE A 277 7.35 4.60 20.46
CA PHE A 277 7.13 5.54 19.36
C PHE A 277 7.83 6.89 19.60
N LEU A 278 7.97 7.70 18.56
CA LEU A 278 8.63 9.01 18.65
C LEU A 278 7.87 9.95 19.57
N ASP A 279 6.55 9.93 19.47
CA ASP A 279 5.63 10.71 20.29
C ASP A 279 5.34 10.08 21.66
N ASN A 280 6.17 9.12 22.12
CA ASN A 280 5.97 8.48 23.42
C ASN A 280 5.85 9.54 24.54
N PRO A 281 4.95 9.35 25.52
CA PRO A 281 4.72 10.31 26.59
C PRO A 281 5.99 10.76 27.33
N THR A 282 5.99 12.04 27.72
CA THR A 282 7.01 12.65 28.57
C THR A 282 6.36 13.33 29.78
N ALA A 283 7.16 13.76 30.76
CA ALA A 283 6.63 14.48 31.93
C ALA A 283 5.89 15.78 31.55
N THR A 284 6.25 16.41 30.44
CA THR A 284 5.61 17.63 29.93
C THR A 284 4.50 17.36 28.92
N SER A 285 4.46 16.17 28.34
CA SER A 285 3.47 15.74 27.33
C SER A 285 2.96 14.34 27.69
N PRO A 286 2.11 14.22 28.74
CA PRO A 286 1.71 12.91 29.29
C PRO A 286 0.81 12.08 28.37
N ASN A 287 0.19 12.72 27.36
CA ASN A 287 -0.67 12.06 26.38
C ASN A 287 0.04 11.85 25.02
N GLY A 288 1.36 11.97 24.99
CA GLY A 288 2.18 11.90 23.80
C GLY A 288 2.74 13.27 23.37
N ASP A 289 3.94 13.25 22.77
CA ASP A 289 4.68 14.46 22.36
C ASP A 289 4.72 14.60 20.83
N PRO A 290 3.72 15.27 20.22
CA PRO A 290 3.65 15.42 18.76
C PRO A 290 4.82 16.24 18.18
N SER A 291 5.56 16.99 19.01
CA SER A 291 6.76 17.72 18.55
C SER A 291 7.91 16.82 18.11
N LYS A 292 7.82 15.51 18.40
CA LYS A 292 8.80 14.50 18.00
C LYS A 292 8.47 13.82 16.67
N LEU A 293 7.27 14.06 16.14
CA LEU A 293 6.86 13.52 14.86
C LEU A 293 7.67 14.14 13.72
N ILE A 294 7.89 13.37 12.66
CA ILE A 294 8.66 13.80 11.50
C ILE A 294 7.70 14.37 10.46
N HIS A 295 7.98 15.56 9.96
CA HIS A 295 7.18 16.20 8.92
C HIS A 295 7.52 15.63 7.54
N ILE A 296 6.53 15.02 6.87
CA ILE A 296 6.62 14.55 5.48
C ILE A 296 6.28 15.70 4.52
N ALA A 297 5.20 16.41 4.83
CA ALA A 297 4.72 17.56 4.07
C ALA A 297 4.00 18.54 5.01
N ASP A 298 4.09 19.83 4.70
CA ASP A 298 3.56 20.91 5.53
C ASP A 298 2.76 21.91 4.70
N HIS A 299 1.99 22.74 5.41
CA HIS A 299 1.21 23.84 4.82
C HIS A 299 0.24 23.38 3.73
N LEU A 300 -0.31 22.18 3.88
CA LEU A 300 -1.32 21.66 2.97
C LEU A 300 -2.64 22.40 3.20
N ALA A 301 -3.30 22.80 2.10
CA ALA A 301 -4.54 23.55 2.18
C ALA A 301 -5.73 22.71 2.70
N TYR A 302 -5.66 21.38 2.53
CA TYR A 302 -6.64 20.44 3.03
C TYR A 302 -5.93 19.21 3.61
N SER A 303 -6.67 18.39 4.36
CA SER A 303 -6.15 17.14 4.92
C SER A 303 -5.46 16.28 3.85
N PRO A 304 -4.29 15.69 4.13
CA PRO A 304 -3.67 14.69 3.26
C PRO A 304 -4.42 13.35 3.28
N ASP A 305 -5.35 13.15 4.22
CA ASP A 305 -6.09 11.89 4.35
C ASP A 305 -7.42 11.97 3.61
N THR A 306 -7.44 11.55 2.35
CA THR A 306 -8.68 11.11 1.70
C THR A 306 -8.99 9.70 2.20
N LEU A 307 -9.37 9.61 3.48
CA LEU A 307 -9.40 8.41 4.33
C LEU A 307 -8.01 7.88 4.71
N PHE A 308 -7.09 7.76 3.75
CA PHE A 308 -5.79 7.15 3.97
C PHE A 308 -4.61 7.95 3.40
N SER A 309 -3.51 7.95 4.16
CA SER A 309 -2.15 8.20 3.68
C SER A 309 -1.36 6.90 3.80
N VAL A 310 -0.68 6.48 2.72
CA VAL A 310 -0.12 5.12 2.61
C VAL A 310 1.40 5.17 2.53
N LEU A 311 2.06 4.27 3.26
CA LEU A 311 3.51 4.11 3.24
C LEU A 311 3.94 2.84 2.51
N SER A 312 5.11 2.87 1.87
CA SER A 312 5.78 1.67 1.37
C SER A 312 7.31 1.79 1.46
N ILE A 313 8.02 0.70 1.76
CA ILE A 313 9.49 0.70 1.86
C ILE A 313 10.13 -0.14 0.75
N ASP A 314 11.11 0.42 0.05
CA ASP A 314 11.85 -0.30 -1.01
C ASP A 314 13.00 -1.15 -0.47
N SER A 315 13.62 -1.94 -1.34
CA SER A 315 14.79 -2.76 -1.00
C SER A 315 16.06 -1.95 -0.66
N GLY A 316 16.08 -0.65 -0.99
CA GLY A 316 17.13 0.31 -0.62
C GLY A 316 16.89 0.97 0.74
N ARG A 317 15.83 0.56 1.45
CA ARG A 317 15.38 1.14 2.73
C ARG A 317 14.96 2.60 2.61
N ASN A 318 14.44 2.99 1.45
CA ASN A 318 13.75 4.27 1.27
C ASN A 318 12.27 4.06 1.54
N LEU A 319 11.72 4.90 2.40
CA LEU A 319 10.31 4.97 2.70
C LEU A 319 9.66 5.94 1.70
N PHE A 320 8.50 5.57 1.19
CA PHE A 320 7.67 6.36 0.30
C PHE A 320 6.35 6.63 0.99
N ALA A 321 5.82 7.84 0.81
CA ALA A 321 4.48 8.21 1.24
C ALA A 321 3.67 8.61 0.00
N ALA A 322 2.45 8.11 -0.12
CA ALA A 322 1.47 8.54 -1.10
C ALA A 322 0.21 9.04 -0.40
N TRP A 323 -0.32 10.18 -0.85
CA TRP A 323 -1.51 10.79 -0.28
C TRP A 323 -2.27 11.59 -1.33
N THR A 324 -3.55 11.80 -1.07
CA THR A 324 -4.42 12.62 -1.92
C THR A 324 -5.04 13.69 -1.04
N VAL A 325 -4.84 14.93 -1.42
CA VAL A 325 -5.32 16.07 -0.63
C VAL A 325 -6.84 16.15 -0.71
N GLY A 326 -7.53 16.22 0.42
CA GLY A 326 -8.97 16.38 0.48
C GLY A 326 -9.62 15.39 1.44
N GLY A 327 -9.87 15.84 2.67
CA GLY A 327 -10.54 15.04 3.68
C GLY A 327 -11.95 14.56 3.30
N SER A 328 -12.53 13.78 4.20
CA SER A 328 -13.89 13.25 4.14
C SER A 328 -14.99 14.32 4.24
N GLY A 329 -14.66 15.53 4.69
CA GLY A 329 -15.61 16.62 4.90
C GLY A 329 -16.00 17.42 3.64
N SER A 330 -17.16 18.08 3.71
CA SER A 330 -17.64 19.02 2.70
C SER A 330 -16.76 20.27 2.60
N GLY A 331 -16.68 20.90 1.41
CA GLY A 331 -16.00 22.19 1.22
C GLY A 331 -14.56 22.10 0.70
N VAL A 332 -14.09 20.89 0.38
CA VAL A 332 -12.86 20.71 -0.39
C VAL A 332 -13.13 21.11 -1.85
N THR A 333 -12.33 22.04 -2.38
CA THR A 333 -12.40 22.38 -3.80
C THR A 333 -12.09 21.13 -4.63
N PRO A 334 -12.96 20.65 -5.53
CA PRO A 334 -12.75 19.38 -6.22
C PRO A 334 -11.38 19.28 -6.91
N SER A 335 -10.95 20.32 -7.64
CA SER A 335 -9.65 20.35 -8.34
C SER A 335 -8.44 20.28 -7.41
N ALA A 336 -8.59 20.52 -6.11
CA ALA A 336 -7.50 20.38 -5.14
C ALA A 336 -7.20 18.91 -4.82
N ARG A 337 -8.10 17.98 -5.15
CA ARG A 337 -7.95 16.54 -4.92
C ARG A 337 -6.98 15.89 -5.89
N GLN A 338 -5.70 16.07 -5.59
CA GLN A 338 -4.58 15.58 -6.39
C GLN A 338 -3.71 14.64 -5.56
N THR A 339 -3.09 13.68 -6.23
CA THR A 339 -2.26 12.65 -5.60
C THR A 339 -0.79 13.05 -5.64
N TYR A 340 -0.11 12.86 -4.53
CA TYR A 340 1.29 13.24 -4.32
C TYR A 340 2.11 12.08 -3.78
N VAL A 341 3.40 12.09 -4.07
CA VAL A 341 4.40 11.17 -3.51
C VAL A 341 5.59 11.94 -2.96
N SER A 342 6.15 11.44 -1.85
CA SER A 342 7.45 11.85 -1.31
C SER A 342 8.24 10.64 -0.82
N SER A 343 9.57 10.78 -0.65
CA SER A 343 10.43 9.71 -0.14
C SER A 343 11.52 10.22 0.80
N ALA A 344 11.89 9.38 1.78
CA ALA A 344 13.01 9.59 2.69
C ALA A 344 13.84 8.30 2.84
N SER A 345 15.15 8.44 3.08
CA SER A 345 16.06 7.28 3.19
C SER A 345 16.38 6.91 4.64
N ALA A 346 16.68 5.63 4.88
CA ALA A 346 17.33 5.18 6.11
C ALA A 346 18.65 5.91 6.42
N ALA A 347 19.35 6.44 5.40
CA ALA A 347 20.58 7.21 5.58
C ALA A 347 20.40 8.48 6.43
N SER A 348 19.21 9.10 6.39
CA SER A 348 18.81 10.21 7.25
C SER A 348 17.99 9.74 8.45
N GLY A 349 17.91 8.44 8.72
CA GLY A 349 16.97 7.87 9.68
C GLY A 349 15.50 8.19 9.33
N TRP A 350 15.18 8.31 8.03
CA TRP A 350 13.87 8.69 7.50
C TRP A 350 13.34 10.07 7.95
N SER A 351 14.24 10.96 8.43
CA SER A 351 13.89 12.30 8.92
C SER A 351 13.93 13.42 7.87
N THR A 352 14.46 13.16 6.67
CA THR A 352 14.59 14.15 5.59
C THR A 352 13.87 13.65 4.35
N TRP A 353 12.74 14.30 4.06
CA TRP A 353 11.87 13.95 2.94
C TRP A 353 12.15 14.81 1.71
N SER A 354 12.01 14.21 0.53
CA SER A 354 12.00 14.95 -0.73
C SER A 354 10.84 15.94 -0.80
N PRO A 355 10.87 16.94 -1.69
CA PRO A 355 9.68 17.73 -1.99
C PRO A 355 8.52 16.84 -2.47
N ALA A 356 7.31 17.13 -2.00
CA ALA A 356 6.10 16.49 -2.48
C ALA A 356 5.96 16.66 -4.00
N THR A 357 5.83 15.56 -4.72
CA THR A 357 5.68 15.54 -6.17
C THR A 357 4.26 15.13 -6.54
N ARG A 358 3.50 15.99 -7.22
CA ARG A 358 2.19 15.62 -7.76
C ARG A 358 2.37 14.58 -8.85
N VAL A 359 1.68 13.45 -8.75
CA VAL A 359 1.77 12.33 -9.69
C VAL A 359 0.55 12.22 -10.61
N SER A 360 -0.57 12.86 -10.25
CA SER A 360 -1.75 13.05 -11.10
C SER A 360 -1.60 14.22 -12.08
N ASP A 361 -2.36 14.20 -13.17
CA ASP A 361 -2.32 15.23 -14.23
C ASP A 361 -3.38 16.33 -14.10
N ALA A 362 -4.39 16.13 -13.23
CA ALA A 362 -5.49 17.07 -12.97
C ALA A 362 -6.35 17.39 -14.21
N SER A 363 -6.43 16.47 -15.18
CA SER A 363 -7.07 16.70 -16.48
C SER A 363 -8.41 15.97 -16.63
N THR A 364 -9.43 16.73 -17.02
CA THR A 364 -10.73 16.17 -17.42
C THR A 364 -10.65 15.38 -18.73
N SER A 365 -9.64 15.64 -19.59
CA SER A 365 -9.50 14.96 -20.88
C SER A 365 -8.94 13.54 -20.76
N THR A 366 -8.09 13.28 -19.76
CA THR A 366 -7.51 11.96 -19.49
C THR A 366 -8.38 11.15 -18.54
N GLY A 367 -9.27 11.82 -17.79
CA GLY A 367 -10.12 11.19 -16.80
C GLY A 367 -9.59 11.28 -15.36
N ASP A 368 -8.66 12.21 -15.10
CA ASP A 368 -7.83 12.30 -13.87
C ASP A 368 -7.97 13.68 -13.20
N ALA A 369 -9.15 14.30 -13.29
CA ALA A 369 -9.39 15.67 -12.85
C ALA A 369 -9.42 15.80 -11.32
N VAL A 370 -9.96 14.80 -10.64
CA VAL A 370 -10.19 14.74 -9.19
C VAL A 370 -9.92 13.31 -8.74
N ASN A 371 -9.14 13.14 -7.67
CA ASN A 371 -8.58 11.85 -7.29
C ASN A 371 -8.98 11.45 -5.87
N VAL A 372 -9.05 10.14 -5.61
CA VAL A 372 -9.34 9.56 -4.29
C VAL A 372 -8.58 8.23 -4.12
N PHE A 373 -8.49 7.78 -2.86
CA PHE A 373 -7.99 6.46 -2.47
C PHE A 373 -6.60 6.12 -3.04
N PRO A 374 -5.56 6.90 -2.70
CA PRO A 374 -4.22 6.61 -3.15
C PRO A 374 -3.68 5.34 -2.48
N TRP A 375 -2.88 4.56 -3.21
CA TRP A 375 -2.07 3.48 -2.67
C TRP A 375 -0.68 3.48 -3.29
N ILE A 376 0.29 2.80 -2.67
CA ILE A 376 1.66 2.74 -3.20
C ILE A 376 2.35 1.44 -2.82
N LYS A 377 3.12 0.89 -3.77
CA LYS A 377 4.06 -0.20 -3.50
C LYS A 377 5.47 0.19 -3.97
N ALA A 378 6.41 0.12 -3.06
CA ALA A 378 7.82 0.33 -3.32
C ALA A 378 8.51 -0.99 -3.69
N GLY A 379 9.44 -0.92 -4.63
CA GLY A 379 10.12 -2.08 -5.22
C GLY A 379 11.63 -2.01 -5.04
N GLY A 380 12.35 -1.80 -6.15
CA GLY A 380 13.80 -1.59 -6.13
C GLY A 380 14.19 -0.21 -5.59
N PRO A 381 15.48 0.04 -5.32
CA PRO A 381 15.93 1.30 -4.71
C PRO A 381 15.50 2.53 -5.53
N GLY A 382 14.79 3.45 -4.88
CA GLY A 382 14.27 4.69 -5.44
C GLY A 382 13.01 4.53 -6.31
N ARG A 383 12.36 3.36 -6.31
CA ARG A 383 11.25 3.06 -7.24
C ARG A 383 9.99 2.64 -6.50
N ALA A 384 8.87 3.21 -6.92
CA ALA A 384 7.55 2.82 -6.43
C ALA A 384 6.50 3.03 -7.52
N ASP A 385 5.42 2.26 -7.44
CA ASP A 385 4.21 2.44 -8.24
C ASP A 385 3.11 2.94 -7.32
N ALA A 386 2.62 4.16 -7.58
CA ALA A 386 1.50 4.77 -6.88
C ALA A 386 0.23 4.67 -7.73
N VAL A 387 -0.90 4.35 -7.13
CA VAL A 387 -2.20 4.18 -7.82
C VAL A 387 -3.29 4.99 -7.12
N TRP A 388 -4.33 5.36 -7.85
CA TRP A 388 -5.52 6.03 -7.32
C TRP A 388 -6.72 5.86 -8.28
N TYR A 389 -7.93 6.17 -7.79
CA TYR A 389 -9.08 6.39 -8.65
C TYR A 389 -9.13 7.85 -9.07
N GLY A 390 -9.21 8.11 -10.38
CA GLY A 390 -9.39 9.44 -10.95
C GLY A 390 -10.73 9.55 -11.68
N GLN A 391 -11.48 10.64 -11.44
CA GLN A 391 -12.71 10.95 -12.17
C GLN A 391 -12.50 11.93 -13.32
N ASN A 392 -13.36 11.83 -14.33
CA ASN A 392 -13.33 12.68 -15.53
C ASN A 392 -13.88 14.10 -15.34
N LEU A 393 -14.65 14.36 -14.29
CA LEU A 393 -15.23 15.69 -14.03
C LEU A 393 -14.45 16.44 -12.96
N ASN A 394 -14.49 17.76 -13.01
CA ASN A 394 -14.06 18.59 -11.89
C ASN A 394 -15.26 18.87 -10.97
N ALA A 395 -15.69 17.84 -10.24
CA ALA A 395 -16.90 17.85 -9.42
C ALA A 395 -16.63 17.14 -8.09
N ASP A 396 -17.46 17.43 -7.08
CA ASP A 396 -17.37 16.76 -5.78
C ASP A 396 -17.54 15.24 -5.95
N PRO A 397 -16.56 14.41 -5.51
CA PRO A 397 -16.66 12.95 -5.56
C PRO A 397 -17.96 12.40 -5.00
N SER A 398 -18.50 12.99 -3.93
CA SER A 398 -19.70 12.48 -3.26
C SER A 398 -21.01 13.03 -3.83
N GLY A 399 -20.95 13.83 -4.91
CA GLY A 399 -22.14 14.30 -5.62
C GLY A 399 -22.44 13.49 -6.87
N GLN A 400 -23.72 13.28 -7.17
CA GLN A 400 -24.15 12.55 -8.37
C GLN A 400 -24.16 13.46 -9.60
N PHE A 401 -23.05 13.49 -10.33
CA PHE A 401 -22.88 14.33 -11.52
C PHE A 401 -22.67 13.52 -12.81
N ASN A 402 -22.93 12.21 -12.80
CA ASN A 402 -22.60 11.28 -13.88
C ASN A 402 -21.11 11.26 -14.23
N GLN A 403 -20.25 11.47 -13.24
CA GLN A 403 -18.81 11.25 -13.38
C GLN A 403 -18.50 9.77 -13.60
N SER A 404 -17.38 9.50 -14.26
CA SER A 404 -16.84 8.17 -14.48
C SER A 404 -15.43 8.11 -13.89
N TRP A 405 -15.10 6.99 -13.25
CA TRP A 405 -13.84 6.80 -12.54
C TRP A 405 -12.97 5.78 -13.26
N ASN A 406 -11.67 6.03 -13.25
CA ASN A 406 -10.65 5.16 -13.83
C ASN A 406 -9.58 4.87 -12.79
N VAL A 407 -8.95 3.70 -12.91
CA VAL A 407 -7.73 3.39 -12.16
C VAL A 407 -6.53 3.96 -12.90
N PHE A 408 -5.74 4.77 -12.21
CA PHE A 408 -4.46 5.31 -12.68
C PHE A 408 -3.29 4.71 -11.91
N MET A 409 -2.13 4.70 -12.56
CA MET A 409 -0.85 4.41 -11.94
C MET A 409 0.20 5.43 -12.37
N ALA A 410 0.99 5.93 -11.43
CA ALA A 410 2.25 6.59 -11.70
C ALA A 410 3.42 5.78 -11.15
N GLN A 411 4.34 5.41 -12.04
CA GLN A 411 5.66 4.95 -11.61
C GLN A 411 6.54 6.15 -11.30
N VAL A 412 7.09 6.19 -10.08
CA VAL A 412 8.07 7.19 -9.65
C VAL A 412 9.46 6.57 -9.58
N VAL A 413 10.46 7.32 -10.05
CA VAL A 413 11.87 6.92 -9.98
C VAL A 413 12.70 8.08 -9.44
N TYR A 414 13.11 7.97 -8.18
CA TYR A 414 13.99 8.90 -7.49
C TYR A 414 15.45 8.64 -7.85
N PRO A 415 16.27 9.70 -8.00
CA PRO A 415 17.72 9.53 -8.04
C PRO A 415 18.23 8.93 -6.73
N THR A 416 19.12 7.94 -6.84
CA THR A 416 19.71 7.25 -5.69
C THR A 416 21.23 7.35 -5.66
N THR A 417 21.82 7.26 -4.48
CA THR A 417 23.26 7.08 -4.28
C THR A 417 23.69 5.66 -4.68
N SER A 418 24.99 5.39 -4.70
CA SER A 418 25.53 4.04 -4.94
C SER A 418 25.10 3.00 -3.89
N THR A 419 24.67 3.43 -2.71
CA THR A 419 24.12 2.56 -1.65
C THR A 419 22.60 2.37 -1.76
N GLY A 420 21.97 2.93 -2.80
CA GLY A 420 20.53 2.84 -3.02
C GLY A 420 19.70 3.87 -2.25
N ALA A 421 20.31 4.79 -1.51
CA ALA A 421 19.58 5.83 -0.76
C ALA A 421 19.06 6.93 -1.70
N VAL A 422 17.81 7.36 -1.56
CA VAL A 422 17.30 8.53 -2.30
C VAL A 422 18.10 9.78 -1.95
N THR A 423 18.35 10.63 -2.96
CA THR A 423 19.18 11.84 -2.79
C THR A 423 18.40 13.07 -2.29
N GLY A 424 17.09 12.96 -2.13
CA GLY A 424 16.18 14.07 -1.82
C GLY A 424 15.75 14.91 -3.04
N GLN A 425 16.28 14.62 -4.23
CA GLN A 425 15.84 15.25 -5.48
C GLN A 425 14.46 14.73 -5.92
N ALA A 426 13.74 15.52 -6.72
CA ALA A 426 12.46 15.11 -7.29
C ALA A 426 12.59 13.87 -8.21
N PRO A 427 11.57 12.99 -8.26
CA PRO A 427 11.59 11.82 -9.11
C PRO A 427 11.24 12.15 -10.56
N SER A 428 11.57 11.25 -11.48
CA SER A 428 10.85 11.17 -12.75
C SER A 428 9.52 10.44 -12.55
N VAL A 429 8.48 10.88 -13.24
CA VAL A 429 7.11 10.33 -13.13
C VAL A 429 6.65 9.81 -14.49
N ARG A 430 6.05 8.62 -14.51
CA ARG A 430 5.37 8.03 -15.68
C ARG A 430 3.94 7.65 -15.32
N LEU A 431 2.99 8.50 -15.70
CA LEU A 431 1.56 8.30 -15.50
C LEU A 431 0.95 7.45 -16.63
N VAL A 432 0.05 6.54 -16.25
CA VAL A 432 -0.75 5.72 -17.17
C VAL A 432 -2.13 5.44 -16.58
N LYS A 433 -3.16 5.38 -17.43
CA LYS A 433 -4.45 4.80 -17.07
C LYS A 433 -4.32 3.26 -17.11
N ALA A 434 -4.46 2.60 -15.97
CA ALA A 434 -4.31 1.15 -15.86
C ALA A 434 -5.58 0.39 -16.26
N SER A 435 -6.75 0.93 -15.92
CA SER A 435 -8.04 0.36 -16.29
C SER A 435 -8.31 0.47 -17.80
N PRO A 436 -8.89 -0.53 -18.47
CA PRO A 436 -9.21 -0.46 -19.90
C PRO A 436 -10.43 0.41 -20.22
N HIS A 437 -11.31 0.61 -19.24
CA HIS A 437 -12.52 1.43 -19.30
C HIS A 437 -12.78 2.05 -17.91
N PRO A 438 -13.75 2.98 -17.77
CA PRO A 438 -14.15 3.41 -16.44
C PRO A 438 -14.60 2.22 -15.59
N SER A 439 -14.08 2.10 -14.37
CA SER A 439 -14.40 1.01 -13.42
C SER A 439 -15.58 1.34 -12.52
N HIS A 440 -15.96 2.62 -12.41
CA HIS A 440 -17.10 3.07 -11.60
C HIS A 440 -17.78 4.29 -12.23
N TYR A 441 -19.04 4.50 -11.89
CA TYR A 441 -19.86 5.62 -12.35
C TYR A 441 -20.60 6.26 -11.16
N ASN A 442 -20.84 7.56 -11.28
CA ASN A 442 -21.48 8.42 -10.27
C ASN A 442 -20.61 8.63 -9.02
N ASP A 443 -21.26 8.92 -7.91
CA ASP A 443 -20.67 9.39 -6.67
C ASP A 443 -19.85 8.30 -5.97
N VAL A 444 -18.82 8.73 -5.25
CA VAL A 444 -18.11 7.92 -4.26
C VAL A 444 -18.26 8.65 -2.93
N CYS A 445 -18.84 7.99 -1.94
CA CYS A 445 -18.97 8.55 -0.61
C CYS A 445 -17.64 8.46 0.15
N LEU A 446 -17.14 9.59 0.63
CA LEU A 446 -15.83 9.69 1.28
C LEU A 446 -15.91 9.80 2.81
N LEU A 447 -17.06 9.52 3.42
CA LEU A 447 -17.29 9.64 4.88
C LEU A 447 -16.85 8.41 5.68
N GLY A 448 -16.17 7.45 5.06
CA GLY A 448 -15.91 6.14 5.67
C GLY A 448 -17.22 5.47 6.09
N THR A 449 -17.22 4.78 7.24
CA THR A 449 -18.43 4.15 7.80
C THR A 449 -19.63 5.11 7.99
N GLY A 450 -19.40 6.42 8.06
CA GLY A 450 -20.45 7.44 8.04
C GLY A 450 -21.35 7.39 6.81
N CYS A 451 -20.85 6.86 5.68
CA CYS A 451 -21.60 6.64 4.45
C CYS A 451 -22.80 5.72 4.63
N ILE A 452 -22.77 4.79 5.58
CA ILE A 452 -23.90 3.90 5.90
C ILE A 452 -25.07 4.73 6.46
N THR A 453 -24.76 5.71 7.32
CA THR A 453 -25.77 6.57 7.95
C THR A 453 -26.39 7.54 6.95
N THR A 454 -25.59 8.07 6.04
CA THR A 454 -26.04 8.98 4.99
C THR A 454 -26.55 8.28 3.73
N GLN A 455 -26.50 6.94 3.70
CA GLN A 455 -26.86 6.12 2.53
C GLN A 455 -26.10 6.53 1.26
N GLY A 456 -24.84 6.95 1.44
CA GLY A 456 -23.94 7.33 0.36
C GLY A 456 -23.38 6.12 -0.39
N ASN A 457 -22.93 6.32 -1.63
CA ASN A 457 -22.40 5.24 -2.45
C ASN A 457 -21.09 4.67 -1.89
N ARG A 458 -21.14 3.42 -1.41
CA ARG A 458 -20.03 2.71 -0.78
C ARG A 458 -19.57 1.50 -1.61
N ASN A 459 -19.83 1.49 -2.93
CA ASN A 459 -19.47 0.34 -3.77
C ASN A 459 -17.95 0.12 -3.89
N LEU A 460 -17.17 1.20 -3.98
CA LEU A 460 -15.69 1.12 -3.90
C LEU A 460 -15.19 1.14 -2.45
N ALA A 461 -16.05 1.63 -1.55
CA ALA A 461 -15.77 1.92 -0.16
C ALA A 461 -14.51 2.81 0.03
N ASP A 462 -13.49 2.44 0.80
CA ASP A 462 -12.48 3.36 1.31
C ASP A 462 -11.06 3.23 0.69
N PHE A 463 -10.67 2.09 0.07
CA PHE A 463 -9.34 1.94 -0.58
C PHE A 463 -9.29 0.91 -1.73
N PHE A 464 -8.12 0.74 -2.35
CA PHE A 464 -7.74 -0.41 -3.17
C PHE A 464 -6.21 -0.53 -3.17
N ALA A 465 -5.66 -1.68 -3.58
CA ALA A 465 -4.24 -1.93 -3.42
C ALA A 465 -3.47 -2.18 -4.73
N VAL A 466 -2.15 -1.93 -4.66
CA VAL A 466 -1.17 -2.35 -5.66
C VAL A 466 -0.07 -3.15 -4.98
N THR A 467 0.41 -4.19 -5.65
CA THR A 467 1.60 -4.95 -5.27
C THR A 467 2.55 -5.09 -6.47
N ILE A 468 3.74 -5.63 -6.23
CA ILE A 468 4.78 -5.83 -7.25
C ILE A 468 5.15 -7.31 -7.27
N ASP A 469 5.10 -7.93 -8.45
CA ASP A 469 5.49 -9.32 -8.61
C ASP A 469 7.01 -9.53 -8.67
N ALA A 470 7.46 -10.79 -8.72
CA ALA A 470 8.88 -11.12 -8.77
C ALA A 470 9.63 -10.60 -10.01
N SER A 471 8.93 -10.23 -11.09
CA SER A 471 9.51 -9.57 -12.26
C SER A 471 9.65 -8.05 -12.07
N GLY A 472 9.03 -7.53 -11.01
CA GLY A 472 8.96 -6.11 -10.70
C GLY A 472 7.78 -5.40 -11.37
N ALA A 473 6.82 -6.15 -11.91
CA ALA A 473 5.63 -5.61 -12.57
C ALA A 473 4.51 -5.34 -11.55
N ALA A 474 3.78 -4.25 -11.72
CA ALA A 474 2.64 -3.91 -10.89
C ALA A 474 1.47 -4.88 -11.09
N GLN A 475 0.79 -5.24 -10.00
CA GLN A 475 -0.53 -5.84 -9.99
C GLN A 475 -1.45 -4.99 -9.14
N ILE A 476 -2.49 -4.43 -9.76
CA ILE A 476 -3.43 -3.50 -9.13
C ILE A 476 -4.76 -4.22 -8.98
N VAL A 477 -5.22 -4.41 -7.75
CA VAL A 477 -6.56 -4.95 -7.48
C VAL A 477 -7.54 -3.79 -7.30
N TYR A 478 -8.71 -3.85 -7.92
CA TYR A 478 -9.72 -2.80 -7.83
C TYR A 478 -11.12 -3.37 -8.04
N ASP A 479 -12.13 -2.62 -7.59
CA ASP A 479 -13.53 -2.97 -7.82
C ASP A 479 -13.99 -2.44 -9.16
N ASP A 480 -14.51 -3.35 -9.99
CA ASP A 480 -15.18 -2.98 -11.24
C ASP A 480 -16.68 -3.10 -11.08
N THR A 481 -17.32 -1.94 -10.98
CA THR A 481 -18.77 -1.77 -10.81
C THR A 481 -19.41 -1.19 -12.08
N SER A 482 -18.65 -1.15 -13.18
CA SER A 482 -19.09 -0.59 -14.47
C SER A 482 -20.26 -1.35 -15.09
N ASN A 483 -20.51 -2.58 -14.64
CA ASN A 483 -21.67 -3.39 -15.02
C ASN A 483 -23.02 -2.76 -14.59
N GLY A 484 -23.02 -1.81 -13.65
CA GLY A 484 -24.21 -1.15 -13.12
C GLY A 484 -25.19 -2.10 -12.41
N LEU A 485 -24.77 -3.32 -12.12
CA LEU A 485 -25.57 -4.31 -11.42
C LEU A 485 -25.62 -3.94 -9.95
N ALA A 486 -26.81 -4.11 -9.36
CA ALA A 486 -27.03 -3.99 -7.93
C ALA A 486 -27.92 -5.15 -7.50
N GLN A 487 -27.75 -5.59 -6.25
CA GLN A 487 -28.59 -6.64 -5.71
C GLN A 487 -30.05 -6.14 -5.61
N PRO A 488 -31.06 -6.94 -6.02
CA PRO A 488 -32.45 -6.53 -5.97
C PRO A 488 -32.88 -6.05 -4.57
N GLY A 489 -33.40 -4.83 -4.50
CA GLY A 489 -33.87 -4.22 -3.25
C GLY A 489 -32.80 -3.48 -2.44
N PHE A 490 -31.53 -3.48 -2.87
CA PHE A 490 -30.44 -2.75 -2.17
C PHE A 490 -30.30 -1.30 -2.61
N THR A 491 -30.87 -0.93 -3.77
CA THR A 491 -30.84 0.42 -4.34
C THR A 491 -32.23 1.00 -4.70
N PRO A 492 -33.26 0.89 -3.84
CA PRO A 492 -34.56 1.47 -4.14
C PRO A 492 -34.45 2.99 -4.34
N ALA A 493 -35.05 3.48 -5.42
CA ALA A 493 -34.98 4.89 -5.82
C ALA A 493 -33.55 5.48 -5.90
N ASN A 494 -32.55 4.64 -6.24
CA ASN A 494 -31.13 4.98 -6.33
C ASN A 494 -30.47 5.35 -4.99
N THR A 495 -31.03 4.90 -3.87
CA THR A 495 -30.45 5.06 -2.54
C THR A 495 -29.83 3.76 -2.07
N GLN A 496 -28.55 3.76 -1.68
CA GLN A 496 -27.88 2.55 -1.17
C GLN A 496 -28.30 2.29 0.28
N LEU A 497 -29.13 1.25 0.48
CA LEU A 497 -29.64 0.88 1.81
C LEU A 497 -28.71 -0.06 2.58
N VAL A 498 -27.72 -0.63 1.89
CA VAL A 498 -26.73 -1.53 2.48
C VAL A 498 -25.34 -1.16 1.95
N ASP A 499 -24.35 -1.66 2.66
CA ASP A 499 -22.95 -1.59 2.25
C ASP A 499 -22.72 -2.36 0.93
N HIS A 500 -21.89 -1.80 0.04
CA HIS A 500 -21.58 -2.34 -1.29
C HIS A 500 -22.80 -2.84 -2.08
N ALA A 501 -23.84 -1.99 -2.22
CA ALA A 501 -25.09 -2.36 -2.89
C ALA A 501 -24.91 -2.78 -4.37
N GLY A 502 -23.84 -2.31 -5.01
CA GLY A 502 -23.43 -2.67 -6.36
C GLY A 502 -22.72 -4.02 -6.40
N ALA A 503 -22.94 -4.78 -7.48
CA ALA A 503 -22.27 -6.04 -7.71
C ALA A 503 -20.88 -5.82 -8.33
N GLY A 504 -19.98 -5.25 -7.52
CA GLY A 504 -18.57 -5.08 -7.89
C GLY A 504 -17.92 -6.40 -8.23
N VAL A 505 -17.18 -6.42 -9.34
CA VAL A 505 -16.32 -7.54 -9.73
C VAL A 505 -14.90 -7.20 -9.30
N ILE A 506 -14.34 -7.94 -8.35
CA ILE A 506 -12.94 -7.73 -7.96
C ILE A 506 -12.06 -8.12 -9.15
N THR A 507 -11.21 -7.18 -9.56
CA THR A 507 -10.46 -7.26 -10.80
C THR A 507 -8.99 -6.92 -10.57
N ILE A 508 -8.08 -7.63 -11.23
CA ILE A 508 -6.64 -7.34 -11.21
C ILE A 508 -6.18 -6.85 -12.58
N ALA A 509 -5.61 -5.64 -12.64
CA ALA A 509 -4.83 -5.18 -13.77
C ALA A 509 -3.34 -5.49 -13.54
N GLN A 510 -2.75 -6.28 -14.43
CA GLN A 510 -1.31 -6.61 -14.39
C GLN A 510 -0.54 -5.83 -15.44
N GLN A 511 0.56 -5.20 -15.03
CA GLN A 511 1.48 -4.54 -15.95
C GLN A 511 2.09 -5.57 -16.90
N SER A 512 1.94 -5.34 -18.20
CA SER A 512 2.40 -6.24 -19.26
C SER A 512 3.58 -5.68 -20.06
N ALA A 513 3.88 -4.38 -19.93
CA ALA A 513 5.00 -3.75 -20.60
C ALA A 513 5.52 -2.52 -19.85
N GLY A 514 6.67 -2.01 -20.29
CA GLY A 514 7.35 -0.86 -19.71
C GLY A 514 8.33 -1.23 -18.60
N PRO A 515 8.97 -0.23 -17.99
CA PRO A 515 9.94 -0.47 -16.92
C PRO A 515 9.27 -1.05 -15.67
N PRO A 516 9.82 -2.14 -15.08
CA PRO A 516 9.36 -2.64 -13.79
C PRO A 516 9.84 -1.74 -12.65
N ALA A 517 9.03 -1.59 -11.60
CA ALA A 517 9.45 -0.93 -10.36
C ALA A 517 10.45 -1.77 -9.55
N GLY A 518 10.38 -3.11 -9.67
CA GLY A 518 11.24 -4.04 -8.91
C GLY A 518 12.71 -4.10 -9.35
N SER A 519 13.06 -3.60 -10.54
CA SER A 519 14.45 -3.67 -11.04
C SER A 519 15.14 -2.30 -11.01
N ALA A 520 16.32 -2.23 -10.39
CA ALA A 520 17.24 -1.14 -10.66
C ALA A 520 17.64 -1.23 -12.15
N ILE A 521 17.22 -0.25 -12.97
CA ILE A 521 17.80 -0.09 -14.30
C ILE A 521 19.29 0.16 -14.09
N ARG A 522 20.13 -0.86 -14.32
CA ARG A 522 21.56 -0.64 -14.45
C ARG A 522 21.71 0.35 -15.59
N ALA A 523 22.23 1.55 -15.29
CA ALA A 523 22.62 2.50 -16.32
C ALA A 523 23.40 1.74 -17.40
N ALA A 524 22.98 1.88 -18.65
CA ALA A 524 23.60 1.21 -19.79
C ALA A 524 25.12 1.36 -19.68
N THR A 525 25.79 0.26 -19.37
CA THR A 525 27.24 0.23 -19.28
C THR A 525 27.74 0.47 -20.70
N ARG A 526 28.55 1.53 -20.85
CA ARG A 526 29.29 1.83 -22.08
C ARG A 526 29.82 0.54 -22.69
N ALA A 527 29.47 0.30 -23.95
CA ALA A 527 30.23 -0.61 -24.79
C ALA A 527 31.69 -0.08 -24.84
N ILE A 528 32.62 -0.95 -24.45
CA ILE A 528 34.08 -0.76 -24.59
C ILE A 528 34.50 -1.64 -25.79
N PRO A 529 35.44 -1.18 -26.63
CA PRO A 529 35.32 -1.14 -28.10
C PRO A 529 35.37 -2.48 -28.83
#